data_AF-A0A845R468-F1
#
_entry.id   AF-A0A845R468-F1
#
_cell.length_a   1.000
_cell.length_b   1.000
_cell.length_c   1.000
_cell.angle_alpha   90.00
_cell.angle_beta   90.00
_cell.angle_gamma   90.00
#
_symmetry.space_group_name_H-M   'P 1'
#
loop_
_entity.id
_entity.type
_entity.pdbx_description
1 polymer ?
#
loop_
_entity_poly.entity_id
_entity_poly.type
_entity_poly.pdbx_seq_one_letter_code
_entity_poly.pdbx_strand_id
1 'polypeptide(L)' 'MKPKPRPKWPKIDIRPILKYLALTLLGFLLFKMAAKQARFDRGYAAIGGEAFFLFLPVFYYLISKTVRDWLDDLKKKP' A
#
# COMPACT_ATOMS: atom_id res chain seq x y z
N MET A 1 4.00 -11.00 -47.87
CA MET A 1 3.46 -10.40 -46.64
C MET A 1 4.60 -10.14 -45.66
N LYS A 2 4.75 -8.91 -45.11
CA LYS A 2 5.77 -8.65 -44.08
C LYS A 2 5.24 -9.06 -42.70
N PRO A 3 6.05 -9.73 -41.84
CA PRO A 3 5.59 -10.16 -40.53
C PRO A 3 5.25 -8.96 -39.63
N LYS A 4 4.13 -9.04 -38.92
CA LYS A 4 3.69 -7.99 -37.98
C LYS A 4 4.71 -7.90 -36.82
N PRO A 5 5.19 -6.71 -36.44
CA PRO A 5 6.16 -6.59 -35.35
C PRO A 5 5.59 -7.15 -34.05
N ARG A 6 6.37 -7.97 -33.35
CA ARG A 6 5.97 -8.57 -32.07
C ARG A 6 5.77 -7.47 -31.02
N PRO A 7 4.71 -7.53 -30.20
CA PRO A 7 4.50 -6.58 -29.12
C PRO A 7 5.70 -6.64 -28.16
N LYS A 8 6.32 -5.49 -27.91
CA LYS A 8 7.37 -5.37 -26.89
C LYS A 8 6.69 -5.35 -25.53
N TRP A 9 6.91 -6.37 -24.72
CA TRP A 9 6.42 -6.40 -23.35
C TRP A 9 7.02 -5.23 -22.56
N PRO A 10 6.20 -4.50 -21.77
CA PRO A 10 6.71 -3.45 -20.92
C PRO A 10 7.67 -4.05 -19.89
N LYS A 11 8.82 -3.42 -19.68
CA LYS A 11 9.73 -3.79 -18.59
C LYS A 11 9.09 -3.36 -17.28
N ILE A 12 8.67 -4.33 -16.47
CA ILE A 12 8.07 -4.09 -15.16
C ILE A 12 9.20 -3.93 -14.15
N ASP A 13 9.25 -2.80 -13.46
CA ASP A 13 10.14 -2.64 -12.31
C ASP A 13 9.57 -3.42 -11.11
N ILE A 14 10.38 -4.32 -10.56
CA ILE A 14 10.01 -5.19 -9.43
C ILE A 14 10.04 -4.44 -8.10
N ARG A 15 10.81 -3.34 -8.01
CA ARG A 15 10.96 -2.54 -6.79
C ARG A 15 9.63 -2.07 -6.19
N PRO A 16 8.70 -1.45 -6.95
CA PRO A 16 7.40 -1.06 -6.41
C PRO A 16 6.59 -2.27 -5.94
N ILE A 17 6.63 -3.38 -6.67
CA ILE A 17 5.93 -4.61 -6.30
C ILE A 17 6.40 -5.09 -4.92
N LEU A 18 7.72 -5.17 -4.73
CA LEU A 18 8.30 -5.63 -3.47
C LEU A 18 7.93 -4.70 -2.30
N LYS A 19 7.89 -3.39 -2.54
CA LYS A 19 7.51 -2.39 -1.53
C LYS A 19 6.05 -2.54 -1.08
N TYR A 20 5.12 -2.67 -2.03
CA TYR A 20 3.70 -2.87 -1.68
C TYR A 20 3.47 -4.24 -1.05
N LEU A 21 4.21 -5.27 -1.46
CA LEU A 21 4.18 -6.59 -0.81
C LEU A 21 4.60 -6.49 0.65
N ALA A 22 5.73 -5.82 0.93
CA ALA A 22 6.21 -5.59 2.28
C ALA A 22 5.20 -4.80 3.14
N LEU A 23 4.61 -3.73 2.58
CA LEU A 23 3.57 -2.95 3.25
C LEU A 23 2.32 -3.79 3.58
N THR A 24 1.93 -4.68 2.66
CA THR A 24 0.79 -5.57 2.87
C THR A 24 1.07 -6.59 3.97
N LEU A 25 2.25 -7.21 3.96
CA LEU A 25 2.66 -8.14 5.01
C LEU A 25 2.75 -7.47 6.38
N LEU A 26 3.29 -6.25 6.43
CA LEU A 26 3.35 -5.46 7.65
C LEU A 26 1.94 -5.11 8.17
N GLY A 27 1.06 -4.62 7.30
CA GLY A 27 -0.34 -4.34 7.64
C GLY A 27 -1.08 -5.56 8.15
N PHE A 28 -0.86 -6.72 7.53
CA PHE A 28 -1.46 -7.99 7.98
C PHE A 28 -0.93 -8.43 9.34
N LEU A 29 0.37 -8.30 9.60
CA LEU A 29 0.96 -8.65 10.89
C LEU A 29 0.41 -7.75 12.01
N LEU A 30 0.35 -6.44 11.77
CA LEU A 30 -0.24 -5.46 12.68
C LEU A 30 -1.71 -5.77 12.95
N PHE A 31 -2.49 -6.08 11.91
CA PHE A 31 -3.89 -6.49 12.05
C PHE A 31 -4.02 -7.72 12.96
N LYS A 32 -3.19 -8.75 12.75
CA LYS A 32 -3.23 -9.96 13.59
C LYS A 32 -2.88 -9.68 15.04
N MET A 33 -1.88 -8.84 15.30
CA MET A 33 -1.48 -8.47 16.66
C MET A 33 -2.57 -7.67 17.36
N ALA A 34 -3.12 -6.66 16.68
CA ALA A 34 -4.24 -5.87 17.18
C ALA A 34 -5.45 -6.77 17.46
N ALA A 35 -5.90 -7.56 16.48
CA ALA A 35 -7.06 -8.44 16.64
C ALA A 35 -6.90 -9.50 17.73
N LYS A 36 -5.67 -9.93 18.03
CA LYS A 36 -5.40 -10.80 19.18
C LYS A 36 -5.59 -10.03 20.49
N GLN A 37 -5.07 -8.81 20.58
CA GLN A 37 -5.19 -7.95 21.74
C GLN A 37 -6.65 -7.55 22.01
N ALA A 38 -7.40 -7.07 21.01
CA ALA A 38 -8.80 -6.71 21.18
C ALA A 38 -9.68 -7.89 21.60
N ARG A 39 -9.39 -9.10 21.13
CA ARG A 39 -10.10 -10.31 21.58
C ARG A 39 -9.81 -10.63 23.04
N PHE A 40 -8.57 -10.43 23.49
CA PHE A 40 -8.18 -10.65 24.88
C PHE A 40 -8.89 -9.65 25.81
N ASP A 41 -8.91 -8.36 25.45
CA ASP A 41 -9.50 -7.32 26.28
C ASP A 41 -11.03 -7.35 26.32
N ARG A 42 -11.70 -7.84 25.26
CA ARG A 42 -13.18 -7.80 25.15
C ARG A 42 -13.87 -9.14 25.38
N GLY A 43 -13.16 -10.27 25.27
CA GLY A 43 -13.74 -11.61 25.40
C GLY A 43 -14.61 -12.06 24.21
N TYR A 44 -14.73 -11.25 23.15
CA TYR A 44 -15.43 -11.59 21.90
C TYR A 44 -14.73 -11.00 20.67
N ALA A 45 -15.01 -11.54 19.48
CA ALA A 45 -14.39 -11.13 18.23
C ALA A 45 -14.95 -9.79 17.72
N ALA A 46 -14.50 -8.68 18.29
CA ALA A 46 -14.81 -7.34 17.82
C ALA A 46 -13.71 -6.82 16.87
N ILE A 47 -14.01 -6.79 15.57
CA ILE A 47 -13.13 -6.14 14.57
C ILE A 47 -13.45 -4.65 14.58
N GLY A 48 -12.51 -3.84 15.08
CA GLY A 48 -12.65 -2.38 15.17
C GLY A 48 -11.67 -1.63 14.27
N GLY A 49 -11.02 -0.60 14.82
CA GLY A 49 -10.00 0.22 14.15
C GLY A 49 -8.77 -0.54 13.65
N GLU A 50 -8.65 -1.82 13.98
CA GLU A 50 -7.58 -2.72 13.57
C GLU A 50 -7.62 -3.01 12.07
N ALA A 51 -8.83 -3.02 11.49
CA ALA A 51 -9.01 -3.20 10.05
C ALA A 51 -8.28 -2.11 9.24
N PHE A 52 -8.02 -0.94 9.83
CA PHE A 52 -7.23 0.13 9.19
C PHE A 52 -5.81 -0.33 8.83
N PHE A 53 -5.22 -1.27 9.58
CA PHE A 53 -3.90 -1.80 9.25
C PHE A 53 -3.87 -2.57 7.93
N LEU A 54 -4.99 -3.15 7.49
CA LEU A 54 -5.07 -3.82 6.18
C LEU A 54 -5.08 -2.81 5.02
N PHE A 55 -5.48 -1.56 5.30
CA PHE A 55 -5.48 -0.46 4.32
C PHE A 55 -4.14 0.29 4.26
N LEU A 56 -3.11 -0.16 4.97
CA LEU A 56 -1.78 0.44 4.98
C LEU A 56 -1.18 0.72 3.58
N PRO A 57 -1.25 -0.20 2.58
CA PRO A 57 -0.76 0.11 1.23
C PRO A 57 -1.56 1.24 0.55
N VAL A 58 -2.86 1.35 0.84
CA VAL A 58 -3.73 2.42 0.30
C VAL A 58 -3.39 3.75 0.95
N PHE A 59 -3.25 3.78 2.28
CA PHE A 59 -2.80 4.98 3.00
C PHE A 59 -1.42 5.43 2.53
N TYR A 60 -0.49 4.49 2.35
CA TYR A 60 0.83 4.79 1.82
C TYR A 60 0.75 5.46 0.45
N TYR A 61 -0.08 4.94 -0.45
CA TYR A 61 -0.27 5.52 -1.77
C TYR A 61 -0.85 6.92 -1.70
N LEU A 62 -1.94 7.10 -0.95
CA LEU A 62 -2.62 8.39 -0.81
C LEU A 62 -1.68 9.45 -0.22
N ILE A 63 -1.05 9.16 0.91
CA ILE A 63 -0.10 10.09 1.57
C ILE A 63 1.08 10.37 0.64
N SER A 64 1.66 9.35 0.00
CA SER A 64 2.80 9.57 -0.88
C SER A 64 2.43 10.41 -2.10
N LYS A 65 1.21 10.30 -2.61
CA LYS A 65 0.72 11.13 -3.71
C LYS A 65 0.50 12.56 -3.24
N THR A 66 -0.21 12.76 -2.14
CA THR A 66 -0.46 14.10 -1.56
C THR A 66 0.83 14.83 -1.22
N VAL A 67 1.79 14.16 -0.57
CA VAL A 67 3.09 14.77 -0.22
C VAL A 67 3.87 15.13 -1.48
N ARG A 68 3.86 14.27 -2.51
CA ARG A 68 4.54 14.56 -3.77
C ARG A 68 3.93 15.75 -4.49
N ASP A 69 2.61 15.79 -4.57
CA ASP A 69 1.85 16.88 -5.18
C ASP A 69 2.12 18.21 -4.46
N TRP A 70 2.13 18.19 -3.11
CA TRP A 70 2.46 19.36 -2.30
C TRP A 70 3.92 19.84 -2.51
N LEU A 71 4.88 18.92 -2.57
CA LEU A 71 6.28 19.26 -2.84
C LEU A 71 6.47 19.82 -4.26
N ASP A 72 5.75 19.29 -5.25
CA ASP A 72 5.75 19.80 -6.61
C ASP A 72 5.13 21.21 -6.69
N ASP A 73 4.07 21.47 -5.92
CA ASP A 73 3.45 22.81 -5.81
C ASP A 73 4.43 23.83 -5.19
N LEU A 74 5.14 23.44 -4.12
CA LEU A 74 6.17 24.28 -3.50
C LEU A 74 7.34 24.59 -4.46
N LYS A 75 7.74 23.63 -5.30
CA LYS A 75 8.80 23.85 -6.31
C LYS A 75 8.34 24.67 -7.50
N LYS A 76 7.04 24.64 -7.84
CA LYS A 76 6.45 25.42 -8.94
C LYS A 76 6.24 26.88 -8.59
N LYS A 77 6.32 27.25 -7.31
CA LYS A 77 6.24 28.64 -6.89
C LYS A 77 7.54 29.36 -7.29
N PRO A 78 7.48 30.42 -8.11
CA PRO A 78 8.66 31.19 -8.54
C PRO A 78 9.33 31.92 -7.37
#